data_AF-A0A2I0KPK9-F1
#
_entry.id   AF-A0A2I0KPK9-F1
#
_cell.length_a   1.000
_cell.length_b   1.000
_cell.length_c   1.000
_cell.angle_alpha   90.00
_cell.angle_beta   90.00
_cell.angle_gamma   90.00
#
_symmetry.space_group_name_H-M   'P 1'
#
loop_
_entity.id
_entity.type
_entity.pdbx_description
1 polymer ?
#
loop_
_entity_poly.entity_id
_entity_poly.type
_entity_poly.pdbx_seq_one_letter_code
_entity_poly.pdbx_strand_id
1 'polypeptide(L)'
;MLHEEELFTRITTSSADLDNILGGGISCKEVTEIGGIPGIGKTQIGIQLAVNVQIPVDCRGLGGKAIYIDTEGSFMVERVLQIAKACAEEMSANYDFSRNGLPSGQVLMQPQDFLENIICYRVCSYTEQIALVNSLDKIICAHREVVLLNQAANKYTEGSLQLSLALGDSWSHACTNRIILYWNGNERYAYIDKSPSLRSRSAPYAVTSSGIRNLVSDSKRMKMM
;
A
#
# COMPACT_ATOMS: atom_id res chain seq x y z
N MET A 1 -15.02 -30.84 9.63
CA MET A 1 -14.70 -29.40 9.69
C MET A 1 -13.90 -29.08 8.44
N LEU A 2 -14.62 -28.83 7.34
CA LEU A 2 -14.01 -28.48 6.06
C LEU A 2 -13.82 -26.98 6.06
N HIS A 3 -12.61 -26.58 5.68
CA HIS A 3 -12.10 -25.22 5.56
C HIS A 3 -13.14 -24.28 4.94
N GLU A 4 -13.74 -23.41 5.76
CA GLU A 4 -14.01 -22.07 5.26
C GLU A 4 -12.64 -21.49 4.94
N GLU A 5 -12.31 -21.40 3.65
CA GLU A 5 -11.28 -20.47 3.20
C GLU A 5 -11.68 -19.11 3.79
N GLU A 6 -11.08 -18.73 4.92
CA GLU A 6 -11.15 -17.38 5.42
C GLU A 6 -10.66 -16.51 4.26
N LEU A 7 -11.60 -15.88 3.55
CA LEU A 7 -11.32 -14.95 2.47
C LEU A 7 -10.48 -13.83 3.08
N PHE A 8 -9.16 -13.97 3.02
CA PHE A 8 -8.23 -12.97 3.50
C PHE A 8 -8.48 -11.72 2.67
N THR A 9 -9.04 -10.69 3.31
CA THR A 9 -9.23 -9.37 2.72
C THR A 9 -7.85 -8.81 2.40
N ARG A 10 -7.59 -8.58 1.11
CA ARG A 10 -6.31 -8.10 0.59
C ARG A 10 -6.51 -6.79 -0.15
N ILE A 11 -5.53 -5.92 -0.01
CA ILE A 11 -5.46 -4.64 -0.72
C ILE A 11 -4.54 -4.84 -1.92
N THR A 12 -5.07 -4.63 -3.12
CA THR A 12 -4.24 -4.60 -4.33
C THR A 12 -3.18 -3.51 -4.23
N THR A 13 -1.99 -3.76 -4.78
CA THR A 13 -0.95 -2.73 -4.97
C THR A 13 -1.10 -1.97 -6.29
N SER A 14 -2.16 -2.23 -7.07
CA SER A 14 -2.34 -1.77 -8.45
C SER A 14 -1.25 -2.24 -9.44
N SER A 15 -0.46 -3.25 -9.05
CA SER A 15 0.52 -3.93 -9.89
C SER A 15 0.23 -5.42 -9.81
N ALA A 16 -0.20 -6.00 -10.92
CA ALA A 16 -0.50 -7.43 -11.01
C ALA A 16 0.73 -8.28 -10.68
N ASP A 17 1.94 -7.86 -11.08
CA ASP A 17 3.17 -8.58 -10.77
C ASP A 17 3.46 -8.61 -9.26
N LEU A 18 3.22 -7.48 -8.57
CA LEU A 18 3.33 -7.41 -7.11
C LEU A 18 2.23 -8.22 -6.43
N ASP A 19 0.98 -8.04 -6.83
CA ASP A 19 -0.15 -8.77 -6.27
C ASP A 19 0.05 -10.28 -6.43
N ASN A 20 0.60 -10.75 -7.56
CA ASN A 20 0.90 -12.15 -7.81
C ASN A 20 1.92 -12.75 -6.83
N ILE A 21 3.00 -12.02 -6.47
CA ILE A 21 3.96 -12.53 -5.49
C ILE A 21 3.40 -12.41 -4.06
N LEU A 22 2.52 -11.45 -3.80
CA LEU A 22 1.88 -11.22 -2.51
C LEU A 22 0.66 -12.11 -2.26
N GLY A 23 0.25 -12.94 -3.23
CA GLY A 23 -0.92 -13.81 -3.11
C GLY A 23 -2.26 -13.08 -3.23
N GLY A 24 -2.32 -12.04 -4.07
CA GLY A 24 -3.50 -11.21 -4.32
C GLY A 24 -3.44 -9.82 -3.68
N GLY A 25 -2.28 -9.40 -3.16
CA GLY A 25 -2.07 -8.10 -2.52
C GLY A 25 -1.75 -8.20 -1.02
N ILE A 26 -1.74 -7.05 -0.35
CA ILE A 26 -1.35 -6.90 1.06
C ILE A 26 -2.49 -7.34 1.99
N SER A 27 -2.23 -8.27 2.90
CA SER A 27 -3.21 -8.79 3.86
C SER A 27 -3.58 -7.76 4.94
N CYS A 28 -4.87 -7.59 5.24
CA CYS A 28 -5.36 -6.63 6.25
C CYS A 28 -5.27 -7.13 7.70
N LYS A 29 -4.96 -8.41 7.94
CA LYS A 29 -4.87 -9.01 9.29
C LYS A 29 -3.43 -9.24 9.74
N GLU A 30 -2.48 -8.73 8.98
CA GLU A 30 -1.05 -8.99 9.13
C GLU A 30 -0.29 -7.67 9.11
N VAL A 31 0.81 -7.61 9.86
CA VAL A 31 1.70 -6.44 9.82
C VAL A 31 2.69 -6.64 8.69
N THR A 32 2.60 -5.80 7.66
CA THR A 32 3.53 -5.81 6.53
C THR A 32 4.49 -4.62 6.62
N GLU A 33 5.78 -4.92 6.68
CA GLU A 33 6.85 -3.94 6.65
C GLU A 33 7.39 -3.77 5.22
N ILE A 34 7.53 -2.52 4.77
CA ILE A 34 8.13 -2.19 3.47
C ILE A 34 9.44 -1.46 3.71
N GLY A 35 10.55 -2.16 3.48
CA GLY A 35 11.92 -1.66 3.60
C GLY A 35 12.55 -1.33 2.25
N GLY A 36 13.66 -0.58 2.26
CA GLY A 36 14.42 -0.28 1.04
C GLY A 36 15.14 1.07 1.13
N ILE A 37 16.03 1.33 0.17
CA ILE A 37 16.83 2.56 0.15
C ILE A 37 15.97 3.83 -0.04
N PRO A 38 16.46 5.04 0.32
CA PRO A 38 15.78 6.30 -0.01
C PRO A 38 15.48 6.42 -1.51
N GLY A 39 14.35 7.02 -1.87
CA GLY A 39 13.95 7.24 -3.28
C GLY A 39 13.43 6.00 -4.05
N ILE A 40 13.43 4.81 -3.44
CA ILE A 40 12.96 3.57 -4.11
C ILE A 40 11.43 3.51 -4.27
N GLY A 41 10.67 4.38 -3.59
CA GLY A 41 9.20 4.47 -3.72
C GLY A 41 8.40 3.92 -2.55
N LYS A 42 8.98 3.75 -1.35
CA LYS A 42 8.26 3.30 -0.13
C LYS A 42 6.99 4.13 0.15
N THR A 43 7.14 5.47 0.21
CA THR A 43 6.03 6.41 0.40
C THR A 43 4.97 6.28 -0.70
N GLN A 44 5.38 5.96 -1.92
CA GLN A 44 4.46 5.80 -3.06
C GLN A 44 3.59 4.55 -2.92
N ILE A 45 4.18 3.44 -2.45
CA ILE A 45 3.41 2.23 -2.12
C ILE A 45 2.48 2.50 -0.94
N GLY A 46 2.96 3.18 0.11
CA GLY A 46 2.12 3.57 1.24
C GLY A 46 0.88 4.37 0.79
N ILE A 47 1.09 5.47 0.06
CA ILE A 47 -0.02 6.29 -0.43
C ILE A 47 -0.96 5.47 -1.34
N GLN A 48 -0.42 4.62 -2.23
CA GLN A 48 -1.24 3.76 -3.08
C GLN A 48 -2.15 2.83 -2.26
N LEU A 49 -1.62 2.19 -1.22
CA LEU A 49 -2.40 1.30 -0.36
C LEU A 49 -3.46 2.07 0.45
N ALA A 50 -3.13 3.29 0.91
CA ALA A 50 -4.06 4.16 1.62
C ALA A 50 -5.26 4.59 0.74
N VAL A 51 -5.05 4.72 -0.57
CA VAL A 51 -6.13 4.94 -1.54
C VAL A 51 -6.86 3.63 -1.83
N ASN A 52 -6.14 2.54 -2.09
CA ASN A 52 -6.72 1.28 -2.57
C ASN A 52 -7.60 0.57 -1.54
N VAL A 53 -7.34 0.72 -0.24
CA VAL A 53 -8.20 0.13 0.81
C VAL A 53 -9.64 0.66 0.74
N GLN A 54 -9.82 1.87 0.19
CA GLN A 54 -11.11 2.56 0.13
C GLN A 54 -11.91 2.22 -1.12
N ILE A 55 -11.32 1.48 -2.08
CA ILE A 55 -12.02 1.03 -3.29
C ILE A 55 -13.28 0.27 -2.87
N PRO A 56 -14.47 0.60 -3.38
CA PRO A 56 -15.71 -0.06 -2.99
C PRO A 56 -15.71 -1.57 -3.26
N VAL A 57 -16.48 -2.32 -2.47
CA VAL A 57 -16.63 -3.78 -2.62
C VAL A 57 -17.20 -4.16 -3.99
N ASP A 58 -18.12 -3.36 -4.54
CA ASP A 58 -18.65 -3.53 -5.90
C ASP A 58 -17.56 -3.43 -6.98
N CYS A 59 -16.45 -2.75 -6.67
CA CYS A 59 -15.25 -2.66 -7.50
C CYS A 59 -14.17 -3.70 -7.12
N ARG A 60 -14.53 -4.74 -6.36
CA ARG A 60 -13.60 -5.75 -5.79
C ARG A 60 -12.56 -5.20 -4.80
N GLY A 61 -12.81 -4.01 -4.23
CA GLY A 61 -12.02 -3.47 -3.14
C GLY A 61 -12.58 -3.84 -1.77
N LEU A 62 -12.19 -3.08 -0.73
CA LEU A 62 -12.57 -3.33 0.65
C LEU A 62 -13.50 -2.27 1.24
N GLY A 63 -13.61 -1.07 0.65
CA GLY A 63 -14.43 0.03 1.14
C GLY A 63 -13.99 0.60 2.50
N GLY A 64 -12.77 0.29 2.94
CA GLY A 64 -12.25 0.65 4.26
C GLY A 64 -11.69 2.07 4.33
N LYS A 65 -10.97 2.36 5.42
CA LYS A 65 -10.28 3.65 5.65
C LYS A 65 -8.79 3.43 5.90
N ALA A 66 -7.99 4.50 5.84
CA ALA A 66 -6.56 4.38 6.08
C ALA A 66 -6.11 5.21 7.27
N ILE A 67 -5.16 4.66 8.04
CA ILE A 67 -4.36 5.44 8.98
C ILE A 67 -2.93 5.41 8.51
N TYR A 68 -2.40 6.59 8.21
CA TYR A 68 -1.04 6.76 7.72
C TYR A 68 -0.18 7.35 8.83
N ILE A 69 0.96 6.72 9.14
CA ILE A 69 1.91 7.25 10.12
C ILE A 69 3.10 7.82 9.35
N ASP A 70 3.20 9.14 9.35
CA ASP A 70 4.27 9.84 8.65
C ASP A 70 5.38 10.27 9.62
N THR A 71 6.43 9.47 9.67
CA THR A 71 7.63 9.71 10.49
C THR A 71 8.63 10.64 9.79
N GLU A 72 8.65 10.68 8.46
CA GLU A 72 9.65 11.44 7.69
C GLU A 72 9.16 12.79 7.16
N GLY A 73 7.85 12.96 6.96
CA GLY A 73 7.25 14.21 6.44
C GLY A 73 7.03 14.13 4.95
N SER A 74 6.93 12.91 4.44
CA SER A 74 6.90 12.62 3.02
C SER A 74 5.48 12.37 2.51
N PHE A 75 4.48 12.37 3.40
CA PHE A 75 3.08 12.27 3.01
C PHE A 75 2.63 13.60 2.39
N MET A 76 2.40 13.58 1.08
CA MET A 76 1.97 14.77 0.32
C MET A 76 0.51 14.61 -0.13
N VAL A 77 -0.34 15.57 0.24
CA VAL A 77 -1.77 15.57 -0.09
C VAL A 77 -1.99 15.61 -1.61
N GLU A 78 -1.21 16.41 -2.31
CA GLU A 78 -1.28 16.51 -3.78
C GLU A 78 -1.01 15.15 -4.42
N ARG A 79 -0.11 14.36 -3.81
CA ARG A 79 0.22 13.04 -4.31
C ARG A 79 -0.90 12.02 -4.08
N VAL A 80 -1.57 12.10 -2.92
CA VAL A 80 -2.79 11.32 -2.64
C VAL A 80 -3.84 11.61 -3.69
N LEU A 81 -4.13 12.89 -3.96
CA LEU A 81 -5.14 13.30 -4.93
C LEU A 81 -4.83 12.83 -6.36
N GLN A 82 -3.55 12.85 -6.77
CA GLN A 82 -3.13 12.31 -8.07
C GLN A 82 -3.45 10.81 -8.21
N ILE A 83 -3.11 10.02 -7.19
CA ILE A 83 -3.34 8.58 -7.19
C ILE A 83 -4.85 8.27 -7.08
N ALA A 84 -5.57 9.00 -6.22
CA ALA A 84 -7.01 8.89 -6.05
C ALA A 84 -7.77 9.21 -7.34
N LYS A 85 -7.34 10.24 -8.08
CA LYS A 85 -7.91 10.56 -9.40
C LYS A 85 -7.76 9.41 -10.39
N ALA A 86 -6.55 8.85 -10.52
CA ALA A 86 -6.33 7.71 -11.39
C ALA A 86 -7.17 6.48 -10.97
N CYS A 87 -7.29 6.24 -9.66
CA CYS A 87 -8.14 5.18 -9.12
C CYS A 87 -9.62 5.38 -9.50
N ALA A 88 -10.15 6.59 -9.33
CA ALA A 88 -11.55 6.91 -9.68
C ALA A 88 -11.83 6.76 -11.18
N GLU A 89 -10.90 7.19 -12.03
CA GLU A 89 -10.99 7.04 -13.49
C GLU A 89 -10.97 5.55 -13.90
N GLU A 90 -10.07 4.74 -13.33
CA GLU A 90 -9.99 3.29 -13.58
C GLU A 90 -11.27 2.57 -13.14
N MET A 91 -11.85 2.94 -11.99
CA MET A 91 -13.13 2.40 -11.55
C MET A 91 -14.26 2.75 -12.52
N SER A 92 -14.33 4.01 -12.96
CA SER A 92 -15.34 4.47 -13.92
C SER A 92 -15.27 3.68 -15.23
N ALA A 93 -14.07 3.52 -15.79
CA ALA A 93 -13.86 2.79 -17.05
C ALA A 93 -14.28 1.31 -16.95
N ASN A 94 -14.03 0.67 -15.79
CA ASN A 94 -14.45 -0.71 -15.55
C ASN A 94 -15.98 -0.83 -15.40
N TYR A 95 -16.66 0.19 -14.87
CA TYR A 95 -18.12 0.22 -14.80
C TYR A 95 -18.78 0.34 -16.17
N ASP A 96 -18.28 1.23 -17.03
CA ASP A 96 -18.83 1.46 -18.37
C ASP A 96 -18.77 0.18 -19.24
N PHE A 97 -17.71 -0.61 -19.10
CA PHE A 97 -17.58 -1.88 -19.82
C PHE A 97 -18.55 -2.97 -19.34
N SER A 98 -19.03 -2.87 -18.10
CA SER A 98 -19.85 -3.90 -17.45
C SER A 98 -21.37 -3.69 -17.64
N ARG A 99 -21.83 -2.48 -18.02
CA ARG A 99 -23.27 -2.14 -18.10
C ARG A 99 -23.71 -1.66 -19.48
N ASN A 100 -24.38 -2.54 -20.23
CA ASN A 100 -25.41 -2.17 -21.21
C ASN A 100 -26.76 -1.80 -20.53
N GLY A 101 -26.77 -1.18 -19.33
CA GLY A 101 -28.01 -0.77 -18.66
C GLY A 101 -27.80 -0.17 -17.26
N LEU A 102 -28.23 1.08 -17.07
CA LEU A 102 -28.21 1.84 -15.80
C LEU A 102 -29.06 1.16 -14.68
N PRO A 103 -28.78 1.45 -13.40
CA PRO A 103 -29.44 2.60 -12.76
C PRO A 103 -28.48 3.72 -12.37
N SER A 104 -28.93 4.94 -12.63
CA SER A 104 -28.45 6.20 -12.08
C SER A 104 -28.56 6.18 -10.55
N GLY A 105 -27.46 6.34 -9.83
CA GLY A 105 -27.54 6.58 -8.37
C GLY A 105 -26.35 6.15 -7.52
N GLN A 106 -25.40 5.37 -8.01
CA GLN A 106 -24.18 5.12 -7.24
C GLN A 106 -23.22 6.30 -7.40
N VAL A 107 -22.92 6.96 -6.29
CA VAL A 107 -21.99 8.08 -6.22
C VAL A 107 -20.60 7.55 -6.57
N LEU A 108 -20.08 8.04 -7.69
CA LEU A 108 -18.72 7.75 -8.11
C LEU A 108 -17.77 8.52 -7.19
N MET A 109 -16.94 7.79 -6.44
CA MET A 109 -16.06 8.33 -5.40
C MET A 109 -15.13 9.38 -6.03
N GLN A 110 -15.19 10.60 -5.52
CA GLN A 110 -14.34 11.69 -5.94
C GLN A 110 -12.97 11.61 -5.25
N PRO A 111 -11.90 12.16 -5.85
CA PRO A 111 -10.56 12.15 -5.23
C PRO A 111 -10.52 12.72 -3.81
N GLN A 112 -11.39 13.67 -3.50
CA GLN A 112 -11.52 14.29 -2.18
C GLN A 112 -12.06 13.30 -1.13
N ASP A 113 -12.99 12.43 -1.52
CA ASP A 113 -13.55 11.40 -0.63
C ASP A 113 -12.45 10.47 -0.12
N PHE A 114 -11.45 10.17 -0.96
CA PHE A 114 -10.29 9.37 -0.55
C PHE A 114 -9.46 10.08 0.52
N LEU A 115 -9.24 11.38 0.35
CA LEU A 115 -8.42 12.17 1.26
C LEU A 115 -9.09 12.30 2.64
N GLU A 116 -10.41 12.54 2.67
CA GLU A 116 -11.18 12.66 3.91
C GLU A 116 -11.18 11.37 4.75
N ASN A 117 -10.95 10.23 4.11
CA ASN A 117 -10.91 8.92 4.74
C ASN A 117 -9.48 8.42 5.04
N ILE A 118 -8.46 9.28 4.89
CA ILE A 118 -7.09 9.01 5.33
C ILE A 118 -6.78 9.88 6.55
N ILE A 119 -6.59 9.24 7.71
CA ILE A 119 -6.13 9.91 8.92
C ILE A 119 -4.60 9.83 8.95
N CYS A 120 -3.92 10.96 8.80
CA CYS A 120 -2.46 11.01 8.85
C CYS A 120 -1.97 11.50 10.23
N TYR A 121 -1.16 10.68 10.90
CA TYR A 121 -0.42 11.05 12.11
C TYR A 121 1.01 11.40 11.75
N ARG A 122 1.36 12.68 11.83
CA ARG A 122 2.74 13.13 11.74
C ARG A 122 3.44 12.86 13.07
N VAL A 123 4.55 12.14 13.01
CA VAL A 123 5.40 11.86 14.17
C VAL A 123 6.71 12.61 14.02
N CYS A 124 6.95 13.56 14.91
CA CYS A 124 8.10 14.47 14.90
C CYS A 124 9.14 14.13 15.98
N SER A 125 8.83 13.22 16.91
CA SER A 125 9.73 12.82 17.98
C SER A 125 9.59 11.35 18.36
N TYR A 126 10.64 10.77 18.95
CA TYR A 126 10.61 9.41 19.48
C TYR A 126 9.54 9.23 20.57
N THR A 127 9.27 10.28 21.37
CA THR A 127 8.20 10.28 22.37
C THR A 127 6.83 10.18 21.73
N GLU A 128 6.56 10.95 20.67
CA GLU A 128 5.31 10.85 19.90
C GLU A 128 5.16 9.47 19.26
N GLN A 129 6.26 8.91 18.75
CA GLN A 129 6.29 7.57 18.17
C GLN A 129 5.86 6.51 19.19
N ILE A 130 6.45 6.52 20.38
CA ILE A 130 6.08 5.60 21.47
C ILE A 130 4.62 5.80 21.92
N ALA A 131 4.19 7.06 22.08
CA ALA A 131 2.84 7.37 22.52
C ALA A 131 1.79 6.88 21.50
N LEU A 132 2.06 7.07 20.21
CA LEU A 132 1.21 6.58 19.13
C LEU A 132 1.18 5.05 19.14
N VAL A 133 2.34 4.40 19.18
CA VAL A 133 2.50 2.95 19.29
C VAL A 133 1.65 2.38 20.43
N ASN A 134 1.77 2.93 21.64
CA ASN A 134 1.03 2.48 22.81
C ASN A 134 -0.49 2.73 22.73
N SER A 135 -0.92 3.56 21.77
CA SER A 135 -2.32 3.88 21.52
C SER A 135 -2.88 3.19 20.27
N LEU A 136 -2.05 2.51 19.48
CA LEU A 136 -2.45 1.90 18.20
C LEU A 136 -3.59 0.90 18.39
N ASP A 137 -3.53 0.04 19.40
CA ASP A 137 -4.60 -0.94 19.64
C ASP A 137 -5.96 -0.27 19.83
N LYS A 138 -6.00 0.86 20.54
CA LYS A 138 -7.24 1.65 20.74
C LYS A 138 -7.70 2.28 19.44
N ILE A 139 -6.78 2.82 18.65
CA ILE A 139 -7.05 3.44 17.34
C ILE A 139 -7.59 2.38 16.36
N ILE A 140 -6.95 1.21 16.26
CA ILE A 140 -7.40 0.09 15.43
C ILE A 140 -8.77 -0.41 15.90
N CYS A 141 -8.99 -0.55 17.22
CA CYS A 141 -10.29 -0.98 17.74
C CYS A 141 -11.42 0.01 17.44
N ALA A 142 -11.11 1.31 17.40
CA ALA A 142 -12.06 2.36 17.03
C ALA A 142 -12.35 2.38 15.52
N HIS A 143 -11.47 1.80 14.69
CA HIS A 143 -11.56 1.82 13.24
C HIS A 143 -11.33 0.41 12.65
N ARG A 144 -12.41 -0.38 12.55
CA ARG A 144 -12.36 -1.81 12.18
C ARG A 144 -11.84 -2.15 10.77
N GLU A 145 -11.53 -1.16 9.95
CA GLU A 145 -11.13 -1.32 8.54
C GLU A 145 -9.88 -0.49 8.22
N VAL A 146 -8.95 -0.40 9.17
CA VAL A 146 -7.75 0.44 9.05
C VAL A 146 -6.51 -0.37 8.74
N VAL A 147 -5.79 0.10 7.73
CA VAL A 147 -4.46 -0.40 7.37
C VAL A 147 -3.45 0.61 7.87
N LEU A 148 -2.55 0.15 8.75
CA LEU A 148 -1.44 0.94 9.26
C LEU A 148 -0.29 0.87 8.28
N LEU A 149 0.08 2.03 7.73
CA LEU A 149 1.21 2.15 6.84
C LEU A 149 2.31 2.90 7.56
N ASN A 150 3.41 2.19 7.82
CA ASN A 150 4.61 2.76 8.40
C ASN A 150 5.77 2.65 7.41
N GLN A 151 6.41 3.78 7.13
CA GLN A 151 7.62 3.84 6.34
C GLN A 151 8.83 3.61 7.24
N ALA A 152 9.54 2.49 7.07
CA ALA A 152 10.85 2.28 7.70
C ALA A 152 11.95 2.96 6.87
N ALA A 153 12.67 3.89 7.48
CA ALA A 153 13.87 4.50 6.92
C ALA A 153 15.09 3.64 7.31
N ASN A 154 15.87 3.19 6.33
CA ASN A 154 17.15 2.56 6.62
C ASN A 154 18.12 3.62 7.15
N LYS A 155 18.65 3.42 8.36
CA LYS A 155 19.82 4.17 8.83
C LYS A 155 21.08 3.38 8.46
N TYR A 156 21.74 3.79 7.37
CA TYR A 156 23.01 3.17 6.98
C TYR A 156 24.11 3.63 7.94
N THR A 157 24.69 2.72 8.70
CA THR A 157 25.80 3.01 9.61
C THR A 157 26.93 2.02 9.33
N GLU A 158 28.08 2.56 8.89
CA GLU A 158 29.38 1.88 8.72
C GLU A 158 29.34 0.41 8.27
N GLY A 159 28.93 0.18 7.02
CA GLY A 159 29.13 -1.12 6.34
C GLY A 159 28.19 -2.25 6.76
N SER A 160 27.23 -1.99 7.67
CA SER A 160 26.14 -2.91 7.97
C SER A 160 24.79 -2.24 7.65
N LEU A 161 23.94 -2.96 6.90
CA LEU A 161 22.60 -2.50 6.57
C LEU A 161 21.69 -2.81 7.77
N GLN A 162 21.81 -2.02 8.84
CA GLN A 162 20.98 -2.17 10.02
C GLN A 162 19.59 -1.60 9.71
N LEU A 163 18.61 -2.50 9.53
CA LEU A 163 17.20 -2.15 9.37
C LEU A 163 16.69 -1.59 10.71
N SER A 164 16.75 -0.27 10.89
CA SER A 164 16.08 0.40 12.01
C SER A 164 14.59 0.49 11.70
N LEU A 165 13.79 -0.29 12.41
CA LEU A 165 12.35 -0.32 12.22
C LEU A 165 11.71 0.99 12.68
N ALA A 166 10.82 1.55 11.86
CA ALA A 166 10.17 2.82 12.17
C ALA A 166 9.10 2.74 13.28
N LEU A 167 8.90 1.61 13.94
CA LEU A 167 8.13 1.50 15.20
C LEU A 167 8.97 0.92 16.36
N GLY A 168 10.28 0.74 16.17
CA GLY A 168 11.20 0.17 17.17
C GLY A 168 11.11 -1.34 17.33
N ASP A 169 11.99 -1.88 18.18
CA ASP A 169 12.17 -3.34 18.36
C ASP A 169 10.93 -4.04 18.94
N SER A 170 10.11 -3.34 19.73
CA SER A 170 8.90 -3.89 20.33
C SER A 170 7.85 -4.34 19.29
N TRP A 171 7.83 -3.75 18.10
CA TRP A 171 6.95 -4.15 16.99
C TRP A 171 7.65 -5.01 15.93
N SER A 172 8.97 -5.19 16.02
CA SER A 172 9.74 -6.05 15.12
C SER A 172 9.23 -7.50 15.11
N HIS A 173 8.82 -7.98 16.28
CA HIS A 173 8.29 -9.31 16.49
C HIS A 173 6.83 -9.45 16.01
N ALA A 174 6.08 -8.35 15.94
CA ALA A 174 4.73 -8.30 15.40
C ALA A 174 4.70 -8.29 13.86
N CYS A 175 5.81 -7.94 13.21
CA CYS A 175 5.96 -7.97 11.75
C CYS A 175 5.92 -9.42 11.22
N THR A 176 4.80 -9.76 10.57
CA THR A 176 4.57 -11.06 9.95
C THR A 176 5.12 -11.11 8.52
N ASN A 177 5.04 -10.01 7.78
CA ASN A 177 5.55 -9.94 6.40
C ASN A 177 6.57 -8.80 6.22
N ARG A 178 7.70 -9.07 5.57
CA ARG A 178 8.69 -8.05 5.18
C ARG A 178 8.92 -8.08 3.68
N ILE A 179 8.75 -6.92 3.05
CA ILE A 179 8.98 -6.67 1.64
C ILE A 179 10.15 -5.70 1.52
N ILE A 180 11.17 -6.06 0.73
CA ILE A 180 12.33 -5.22 0.46
C ILE A 180 12.25 -4.70 -0.96
N LEU A 181 12.26 -3.38 -1.11
CA LEU A 181 12.32 -2.68 -2.38
C LEU A 181 13.78 -2.40 -2.75
N TYR A 182 14.16 -2.72 -3.98
CA TYR A 182 15.53 -2.55 -4.48
C TYR A 182 15.57 -2.23 -5.98
N TRP A 183 16.71 -1.70 -6.42
CA TRP A 183 16.99 -1.49 -7.84
C TRP A 183 17.62 -2.75 -8.43
N ASN A 184 17.15 -3.15 -9.61
CA ASN A 184 17.80 -4.12 -10.47
C ASN A 184 18.08 -3.45 -11.81
N GLY A 185 19.32 -2.98 -12.00
CA GLY A 185 19.64 -2.05 -13.09
C GLY A 185 18.84 -0.76 -12.96
N ASN A 186 18.05 -0.42 -13.98
CA ASN A 186 17.22 0.78 -14.03
C ASN A 186 15.76 0.54 -13.61
N GLU A 187 15.45 -0.68 -13.19
CA GLU A 187 14.09 -1.10 -12.83
C GLU A 187 13.97 -1.30 -11.32
N ARG A 188 12.78 -1.04 -10.78
CA ARG A 188 12.49 -1.26 -9.36
C ARG A 188 11.86 -2.63 -9.17
N TYR A 189 12.30 -3.34 -8.14
CA TYR A 189 11.80 -4.66 -7.77
C TYR A 189 11.44 -4.68 -6.29
N ALA A 190 10.41 -5.46 -5.96
CA ALA A 190 10.05 -5.82 -4.60
C ALA A 190 10.38 -7.30 -4.38
N TYR A 191 10.95 -7.63 -3.22
CA TYR A 191 11.29 -8.99 -2.81
C TYR A 191 10.65 -9.32 -1.46
N ILE A 192 10.07 -10.51 -1.34
CA ILE A 192 9.54 -11.01 -0.06
C ILE A 192 10.68 -11.62 0.75
N ASP A 193 11.14 -10.87 1.76
CA ASP A 193 12.25 -11.24 2.64
C ASP A 193 11.80 -12.18 3.76
N LYS A 194 10.62 -11.92 4.33
CA LYS A 194 10.04 -12.72 5.42
C LYS A 194 8.53 -12.83 5.22
N SER A 195 8.00 -14.05 5.28
CA SER A 195 6.56 -14.30 5.36
C SER A 195 6.30 -15.71 5.92
N PRO A 196 5.31 -15.91 6.80
CA PRO A 196 4.93 -17.24 7.27
C PRO A 196 4.17 -18.05 6.22
N SER A 197 3.55 -17.38 5.23
CA SER A 197 2.63 -18.01 4.27
C SER A 197 3.08 -17.88 2.82
N LEU A 198 3.91 -16.88 2.49
CA LEU A 198 4.37 -16.62 1.13
C LEU A 198 5.82 -17.09 0.93
N ARG A 199 6.10 -17.61 -0.27
CA ARG A 199 7.47 -17.97 -0.68
C ARG A 199 8.24 -16.71 -1.06
N SER A 200 9.54 -16.69 -0.76
CA SER A 200 10.46 -15.66 -1.23
C SER A 200 10.46 -15.57 -2.75
N ARG A 201 10.02 -14.43 -3.27
CA ARG A 201 9.91 -14.12 -4.71
C ARG A 201 10.15 -12.64 -4.93
N SER A 202 10.57 -12.28 -6.14
CA SER A 202 10.69 -10.90 -6.59
C SER A 202 9.73 -10.59 -7.73
N ALA A 203 9.28 -9.35 -7.80
CA ALA A 203 8.49 -8.83 -8.93
C ALA A 203 8.88 -7.38 -9.24
N PRO A 204 8.88 -6.99 -10.53
CA PRO A 204 9.12 -5.61 -10.92
C PRO A 204 7.92 -4.73 -10.60
N TYR A 205 8.16 -3.43 -10.43
CA TYR A 205 7.10 -2.43 -10.34
C TYR A 205 7.56 -1.08 -10.87
N ALA A 206 6.61 -0.23 -11.23
CA ALA A 206 6.84 1.13 -11.66
C ALA A 206 6.15 2.13 -10.72
N VAL A 207 6.83 3.25 -10.48
CA VAL A 207 6.24 4.44 -9.85
C VAL A 207 5.88 5.41 -10.97
N THR A 208 4.60 5.71 -11.14
CA THR A 208 4.05 6.52 -12.24
C THR A 208 3.22 7.67 -11.71
N SER A 209 2.75 8.59 -12.56
CA SER A 209 1.79 9.63 -12.15
C SER A 209 0.50 9.03 -11.57
N SER A 210 0.05 7.87 -12.07
CA SER A 210 -1.13 7.15 -11.59
C SER A 210 -0.87 6.31 -10.33
N GLY A 211 0.37 6.29 -9.82
CA GLY A 211 0.77 5.52 -8.64
C GLY A 211 1.61 4.29 -9.00
N ILE A 212 1.46 3.21 -8.23
CA ILE A 212 2.22 1.96 -8.42
C ILE A 212 1.57 1.13 -9.52
N ARG A 213 2.34 0.70 -10.51
CA ARG A 213 1.85 -0.07 -11.67
C ARG A 213 2.83 -1.17 -12.05
N ASN A 214 2.39 -2.09 -12.91
CA ASN A 214 3.27 -3.05 -13.58
C ASN A 214 4.34 -2.30 -14.37
N LEU A 215 5.51 -2.91 -14.53
CA LEU A 215 6.50 -2.42 -15.47
C LEU A 215 5.98 -2.61 -16.90
N VAL A 216 5.85 -1.53 -17.66
CA VAL A 216 5.45 -1.62 -19.06
C VAL A 216 6.66 -2.05 -19.87
N SER A 217 6.62 -3.24 -20.48
CA SER A 217 7.64 -3.68 -21.43
C SER A 217 7.64 -2.77 -22.66
N ASP A 218 8.82 -2.37 -23.15
CA ASP A 218 9.00 -1.47 -24.32
C ASP A 218 8.20 -1.89 -25.58
N SER A 219 7.84 -3.17 -25.69
CA SER A 219 7.00 -3.71 -26.78
C SER A 219 5.59 -3.12 -26.88
N LYS A 220 5.04 -2.50 -25.82
CA LYS A 220 3.73 -1.80 -25.88
C LYS A 220 3.86 -0.33 -26.30
N ARG A 221 5.05 0.28 -26.20
CA ARG A 221 5.28 1.68 -26.55
C ARG A 221 5.20 1.91 -28.06
N MET A 222 5.61 0.93 -28.86
CA MET A 222 5.53 0.94 -30.34
C MET A 222 4.11 0.70 -30.90
N LYS A 223 3.13 0.28 -30.10
CA LYS A 223 1.74 0.10 -30.57
C LYS A 223 0.85 1.32 -30.35
N MET A 224 1.38 2.37 -29.72
CA MET A 224 0.66 3.63 -29.44
C MET A 224 1.34 4.85 -30.08
N MET A 225 2.24 4.65 -31.04
CA MET A 225 2.77 5.70 -31.92
C MET A 225 2.35 5.44 -33.35
#